data_AF-A0A4Q4VEN4-F1
#
_entry.id   AF-A0A4Q4VEN4-F1
#
_cell.length_a   1.000
_cell.length_b   1.000
_cell.length_c   1.000
_cell.angle_alpha   90.00
_cell.angle_beta   90.00
_cell.angle_gamma   90.00
#
_symmetry.space_group_name_H-M   'P 1'
#
loop_
_entity.id
_entity.type
_entity.pdbx_description
1 polymer ?
#
loop_
_entity_poly.entity_id
_entity_poly.type
_entity_poly.pdbx_seq_one_letter_code
_entity_poly.pdbx_strand_id
1 'polypeptide(L)'
;MSIEDALEKIIAQADSLISGAEQNAADTAVTETSEWDETLTDILPGFPEKVEGEIVFCDADNVSTDATYPGKYTYRDNLSVETMAEAATAIIAKEIPLVVAGSFGNTFSRNSINNGLVGVEAKKLTQRLRETFKAEADGAILTRRTGWRFVWDVRRSKATVTEGEGGQTWSQKVGELPLNVQEIIACGGLEKRVMHKISA
;
A
#
# COMPACT_ATOMS: atom_id res chain seq x y z
N MET A 1 19.58 9.55 -33.13
CA MET A 1 19.11 9.89 -31.77
C MET A 1 20.36 9.97 -30.92
N SER A 2 20.76 11.19 -30.53
CA SER A 2 21.91 11.35 -29.65
C SER A 2 21.48 11.14 -28.20
N ILE A 3 22.45 10.91 -27.31
CA ILE A 3 22.18 10.65 -25.88
C ILE A 3 21.59 11.91 -25.22
N GLU A 4 21.96 13.08 -25.74
CA GLU A 4 21.48 14.38 -25.32
C GLU A 4 19.98 14.54 -25.63
N ASP A 5 19.52 14.13 -26.82
CA ASP A 5 18.09 14.15 -27.19
C ASP A 5 17.25 13.26 -26.28
N ALA A 6 17.80 12.11 -25.87
CA ALA A 6 17.13 11.17 -24.97
C ALA A 6 17.04 11.74 -23.55
N LEU A 7 18.07 12.44 -23.10
CA LEU A 7 18.12 13.04 -21.77
C LEU A 7 17.17 14.25 -21.66
N GLU A 8 17.10 15.11 -22.67
CA GLU A 8 16.15 16.22 -22.72
C GLU A 8 14.70 15.73 -22.68
N LYS A 9 14.42 14.62 -23.36
CA LYS A 9 13.07 14.02 -23.36
C LYS A 9 12.67 13.49 -21.98
N ILE A 10 13.62 12.90 -21.24
CA ILE A 10 13.39 12.41 -19.88
C ILE A 10 13.18 13.58 -18.91
N ILE A 11 13.95 14.66 -19.04
CA ILE A 11 13.79 15.86 -18.21
C ILE A 11 12.41 16.50 -18.46
N ALA A 12 12.01 16.65 -19.74
CA ALA A 12 10.69 17.17 -20.09
C ALA A 12 9.54 16.29 -19.56
N GLN A 13 9.72 14.98 -19.53
CA GLN A 13 8.75 14.05 -18.94
C GLN A 13 8.66 14.21 -17.42
N ALA A 14 9.77 14.43 -16.72
CA ALA A 14 9.78 14.66 -15.29
C ALA A 14 9.09 15.99 -14.90
N ASP A 15 9.36 17.07 -15.63
CA ASP A 15 8.75 18.38 -15.39
C ASP A 15 7.23 18.36 -15.66
N SER A 16 6.78 17.62 -16.68
CA SER A 16 5.36 17.42 -16.95
C SER A 16 4.65 16.62 -15.86
N LEU A 17 5.33 15.64 -15.25
CA LEU A 17 4.77 14.85 -14.13
C LEU A 17 4.64 15.70 -12.86
N ILE A 18 5.60 16.60 -12.62
CA ILE A 18 5.58 17.52 -11.48
C ILE A 18 4.46 18.56 -11.65
N SER A 19 4.34 19.18 -12.83
CA SER A 19 3.29 20.17 -13.09
C SER A 19 1.87 19.56 -13.04
N GLY A 20 1.71 18.31 -13.51
CA GLY A 20 0.46 17.56 -13.37
C GLY A 20 0.12 17.26 -11.90
N ALA A 21 1.11 17.05 -11.03
CA ALA A 21 0.88 16.86 -9.60
C ALA A 21 0.46 18.14 -8.88
N GLU A 22 0.94 19.31 -9.32
CA GLU A 22 0.59 20.62 -8.74
C GLU A 22 -0.83 21.07 -9.12
N GLN A 23 -1.29 20.79 -10.34
CA GLN A 23 -2.66 21.13 -10.76
C GLN A 23 -3.74 20.28 -10.06
N ASN A 24 -3.43 19.03 -9.68
CA ASN A 24 -4.34 18.17 -8.93
C ASN A 24 -4.52 18.57 -7.45
N ALA A 25 -3.71 19.49 -6.93
CA ALA A 25 -3.81 19.96 -5.55
C ALA A 25 -4.82 21.10 -5.35
N ALA A 26 -5.34 21.72 -6.43
CA ALA A 26 -6.10 22.96 -6.35
C ALA A 26 -7.63 22.82 -6.48
N ASP A 27 -8.18 21.73 -7.04
CA ASP A 27 -9.62 21.62 -7.25
C ASP A 27 -10.31 20.73 -6.20
N THR A 28 -10.96 21.40 -5.24
CA THR A 28 -11.94 20.83 -4.32
C THR A 28 -13.28 21.51 -4.53
N ALA A 29 -14.19 20.90 -5.29
CA ALA A 29 -15.64 21.09 -5.16
C ALA A 29 -16.46 20.04 -5.95
N VAL A 30 -16.99 19.07 -5.20
CA VAL A 30 -18.25 18.28 -5.35
C VAL A 30 -18.70 17.73 -6.72
N THR A 31 -18.96 16.42 -6.68
CA THR A 31 -19.76 15.56 -7.60
C THR A 31 -18.98 14.94 -8.75
N GLU A 32 -18.37 13.79 -8.50
CA GLU A 32 -17.67 13.06 -9.56
C GLU A 32 -17.85 11.54 -9.42
N THR A 33 -18.73 10.99 -10.24
CA THR A 33 -18.33 9.92 -11.14
C THR A 33 -17.31 10.49 -12.12
N SER A 34 -16.06 10.67 -11.68
CA SER A 34 -14.97 10.91 -12.61
C SER A 34 -14.60 9.56 -13.20
N GLU A 35 -14.87 9.39 -14.49
CA GLU A 35 -14.15 8.43 -15.32
C GLU A 35 -12.71 8.93 -15.38
N TRP A 36 -11.89 8.43 -14.46
CA TRP A 36 -10.45 8.43 -14.61
C TRP A 36 -10.17 7.68 -15.91
N ASP A 37 -9.33 8.21 -16.79
CA ASP A 37 -8.82 7.44 -17.92
C ASP A 37 -8.13 6.19 -17.31
N GLU A 38 -8.84 5.05 -17.33
CA GLU A 38 -8.49 3.86 -16.56
C GLU A 38 -7.30 3.19 -17.26
N THR A 39 -6.08 3.58 -16.89
CA THR A 39 -4.90 2.76 -17.18
C THR A 39 -5.02 1.45 -16.40
N LEU A 40 -5.47 0.41 -17.09
CA LEU A 40 -5.60 -0.92 -16.50
C LEU A 40 -4.22 -1.57 -16.38
N THR A 41 -3.88 -1.99 -15.17
CA THR A 41 -2.70 -2.80 -14.90
C THR A 41 -3.00 -4.27 -15.22
N ASP A 42 -2.09 -4.95 -15.93
CA ASP A 42 -2.22 -6.39 -16.17
C ASP A 42 -2.12 -7.18 -14.87
N ILE A 43 -2.88 -8.29 -14.78
CA ILE A 43 -2.89 -9.16 -13.60
C ILE A 43 -2.22 -10.50 -13.95
N LEU A 44 -1.23 -10.90 -13.14
CA LEU A 44 -0.54 -12.18 -13.28
C LEU A 44 -1.54 -13.34 -13.05
N PRO A 45 -1.51 -14.43 -13.86
CA PRO A 45 -2.38 -15.58 -13.64
C PRO A 45 -2.29 -16.13 -12.21
N GLY A 46 -3.44 -16.22 -11.54
CA GLY A 46 -3.53 -16.67 -10.14
C GLY A 46 -3.28 -15.58 -9.09
N PHE A 47 -2.92 -14.36 -9.49
CA PHE A 47 -2.84 -13.21 -8.59
C PHE A 47 -4.23 -12.61 -8.36
N PRO A 48 -4.57 -12.16 -7.14
CA PRO A 48 -5.88 -11.60 -6.87
C PRO A 48 -6.11 -10.29 -7.63
N GLU A 49 -7.23 -10.18 -8.36
CA GLU A 49 -7.65 -8.92 -8.99
C GLU A 49 -8.11 -7.87 -7.95
N LYS A 50 -8.57 -8.35 -6.78
CA LYS A 50 -9.09 -7.54 -5.69
C LYS A 50 -8.59 -8.04 -4.34
N VAL A 51 -8.25 -7.10 -3.47
CA VAL A 51 -7.90 -7.35 -2.07
C VAL A 51 -8.88 -6.59 -1.19
N GLU A 52 -9.55 -7.26 -0.27
CA GLU A 52 -10.52 -6.62 0.62
C GLU A 52 -10.42 -7.11 2.06
N GLY A 53 -10.88 -6.26 2.99
CA GLY A 53 -10.89 -6.58 4.41
C GLY A 53 -11.42 -5.45 5.28
N GLU A 54 -11.56 -5.73 6.57
CA GLU A 54 -11.85 -4.72 7.58
C GLU A 54 -10.59 -3.88 7.86
N ILE A 55 -10.76 -2.56 7.98
CA ILE A 55 -9.67 -1.66 8.36
C ILE A 55 -9.41 -1.80 9.87
N VAL A 56 -8.20 -2.25 10.20
CA VAL A 56 -7.64 -2.14 11.54
C VAL A 56 -6.76 -0.89 11.58
N PHE A 57 -7.19 0.12 12.33
CA PHE A 57 -6.55 1.43 12.34
C PHE A 57 -5.62 1.58 13.55
N CYS A 58 -4.39 1.98 13.28
CA CYS A 58 -3.40 2.42 14.26
C CYS A 58 -3.04 3.87 13.94
N ASP A 59 -3.34 4.79 14.86
CA ASP A 59 -3.04 6.21 14.68
C ASP A 59 -1.62 6.52 15.13
N ALA A 60 -0.64 6.14 14.30
CA ALA A 60 0.77 6.38 14.56
C ALA A 60 1.46 6.94 13.32
N ASP A 61 2.20 8.03 13.51
CA ASP A 61 3.12 8.56 12.51
C ASP A 61 4.54 8.03 12.75
N ASN A 62 5.35 8.01 11.69
CA ASN A 62 6.76 7.62 11.75
C ASN A 62 7.00 6.25 12.38
N VAL A 63 6.09 5.30 12.14
CA VAL A 63 6.27 3.91 12.54
C VAL A 63 7.50 3.37 11.81
N SER A 64 8.56 3.12 12.58
CA SER A 64 9.85 2.71 12.02
C SER A 64 9.80 1.28 11.47
N THR A 65 10.72 0.96 10.57
CA THR A 65 10.89 -0.42 10.10
C THR A 65 11.13 -1.36 11.27
N ASP A 66 11.84 -0.95 12.33
CA ASP A 66 12.01 -1.74 13.55
C ASP A 66 10.73 -1.93 14.36
N ALA A 67 9.79 -0.97 14.31
CA ALA A 67 8.46 -1.12 14.88
C ALA A 67 7.59 -2.09 14.07
N THR A 68 7.75 -2.13 12.74
CA THR A 68 7.05 -3.09 11.87
C THR A 68 7.75 -4.45 11.70
N TYR A 69 9.06 -4.48 11.83
CA TYR A 69 9.94 -5.62 11.55
C TYR A 69 11.27 -5.40 12.27
N PRO A 70 11.35 -5.73 13.56
CA PRO A 70 12.53 -5.50 14.37
C PRO A 70 13.77 -6.16 13.77
N GLY A 71 14.88 -5.43 13.68
CA GLY A 71 16.18 -5.93 13.22
C GLY A 71 16.63 -7.23 13.92
N LYS A 72 16.22 -7.44 15.18
CA LYS A 72 16.47 -8.67 15.96
C LYS A 72 15.87 -9.95 15.36
N TYR A 73 14.93 -9.81 14.42
CA TYR A 73 14.22 -10.90 13.74
C TYR A 73 14.60 -11.01 12.26
N THR A 74 15.32 -10.03 11.71
CA THR A 74 15.84 -10.09 10.36
C THR A 74 16.82 -11.25 10.22
N TYR A 75 16.61 -12.10 9.19
CA TYR A 75 17.40 -13.31 8.89
C TYR A 75 17.27 -14.47 9.90
N ARG A 76 16.15 -14.54 10.62
CA ARG A 76 15.83 -15.68 11.49
C ARG A 76 14.62 -16.42 10.93
N ASP A 77 14.88 -17.52 10.21
CA ASP A 77 13.82 -18.28 9.52
C ASP A 77 13.01 -19.19 10.46
N ASN A 78 13.52 -19.46 11.67
CA ASN A 78 12.92 -20.36 12.65
C ASN A 78 12.37 -19.59 13.87
N LEU A 79 11.56 -18.56 13.64
CA LEU A 79 10.85 -17.88 14.73
C LEU A 79 9.57 -18.63 15.05
N SER A 80 9.31 -18.84 16.35
CA SER A 80 8.04 -19.40 16.79
C SER A 80 6.88 -18.43 16.51
N VAL A 81 5.67 -18.94 16.34
CA VAL A 81 4.46 -18.12 16.12
C VAL A 81 4.26 -17.09 17.24
N GLU A 82 4.60 -17.46 18.48
CA GLU A 82 4.53 -16.56 19.64
C GLU A 82 5.55 -15.41 19.52
N THR A 83 6.80 -15.72 19.14
CA THR A 83 7.86 -14.71 18.94
C THR A 83 7.58 -13.79 17.75
N MET A 84 6.90 -14.30 16.72
CA MET A 84 6.45 -13.49 15.58
C MET A 84 5.27 -12.57 15.95
N ALA A 85 4.42 -12.98 16.90
CA ALA A 85 3.25 -12.20 17.33
C ALA A 85 3.60 -10.98 18.20
N GLU A 86 4.78 -10.97 18.83
CA GLU A 86 5.28 -9.86 19.66
C GLU A 86 5.82 -8.66 18.84
N ALA A 87 5.92 -8.80 17.52
CA ALA A 87 6.36 -7.75 16.59
C ALA A 87 5.48 -7.75 15.34
N ALA A 88 5.66 -6.80 14.41
CA ALA A 88 4.84 -6.76 13.19
C ALA A 88 5.22 -7.80 12.11
N THR A 89 6.07 -8.78 12.45
CA THR A 89 5.99 -10.14 11.88
C THR A 89 4.60 -10.76 12.08
N ALA A 90 3.79 -10.25 13.01
CA ALA A 90 2.37 -10.54 13.16
C ALA A 90 1.58 -10.23 11.89
N ILE A 91 1.95 -9.24 11.06
CA ILE A 91 1.21 -8.93 9.83
C ILE A 91 1.37 -10.09 8.84
N ILE A 92 2.61 -10.53 8.61
CA ILE A 92 2.92 -11.66 7.73
C ILE A 92 2.46 -13.00 8.35
N ALA A 93 2.65 -13.19 9.65
CA ALA A 93 2.25 -14.40 10.39
C ALA A 93 0.73 -14.52 10.62
N LYS A 94 -0.03 -13.43 10.49
CA LYS A 94 -1.51 -13.42 10.49
C LYS A 94 -2.08 -13.39 9.07
N GLU A 95 -1.24 -13.58 8.05
CA GLU A 95 -1.63 -13.56 6.64
C GLU A 95 -2.32 -12.26 6.22
N ILE A 96 -1.98 -11.13 6.87
CA ILE A 96 -2.50 -9.81 6.49
C ILE A 96 -1.75 -9.39 5.21
N PRO A 97 -2.43 -9.34 4.05
CA PRO A 97 -1.75 -9.25 2.76
C PRO A 97 -1.38 -7.81 2.38
N LEU A 98 -1.83 -6.82 3.14
CA LEU A 98 -1.81 -5.42 2.74
C LEU A 98 -1.64 -4.47 3.93
N VAL A 99 -0.72 -3.52 3.79
CA VAL A 99 -0.59 -2.36 4.67
C VAL A 99 -0.99 -1.12 3.89
N VAL A 100 -1.80 -0.26 4.52
CA VAL A 100 -2.26 1.00 3.94
C VAL A 100 -1.76 2.15 4.80
N ALA A 101 -1.11 3.14 4.21
CA ALA A 101 -0.54 4.27 4.94
C ALA A 101 -0.71 5.59 4.19
N GLY A 102 -0.54 6.72 4.88
CA GLY A 102 -0.53 8.03 4.22
C GLY A 102 0.66 8.21 3.28
N SER A 103 1.81 7.63 3.65
CA SER A 103 3.03 7.53 2.86
C SER A 103 3.93 6.44 3.44
N PHE A 104 4.90 5.98 2.64
CA PHE A 104 5.96 5.08 3.09
C PHE A 104 7.35 5.71 2.92
N GLY A 105 8.26 5.41 3.84
CA GLY A 105 9.67 5.74 3.65
C GLY A 105 10.31 4.84 2.60
N ASN A 106 11.22 5.39 1.78
CA ASN A 106 11.88 4.66 0.69
C ASN A 106 12.51 3.32 1.12
N THR A 107 13.09 3.26 2.32
CA THR A 107 13.69 2.04 2.87
C THR A 107 12.65 0.97 3.14
N PHE A 108 11.49 1.34 3.70
CA PHE A 108 10.40 0.42 3.95
C PHE A 108 9.85 -0.14 2.65
N SER A 109 9.56 0.72 1.66
CA SER A 109 9.00 0.28 0.37
C SER A 109 9.87 -0.78 -0.32
N ARG A 110 11.20 -0.62 -0.27
CA ARG A 110 12.15 -1.61 -0.81
C ARG A 110 12.12 -2.93 -0.02
N ASN A 111 12.12 -2.86 1.31
CA ASN A 111 12.14 -4.04 2.17
C ASN A 111 10.82 -4.82 2.11
N SER A 112 9.68 -4.13 2.05
CA SER A 112 8.36 -4.75 2.00
C SER A 112 8.18 -5.60 0.75
N ILE A 113 8.62 -5.10 -0.42
CA ILE A 113 8.59 -5.86 -1.67
C ILE A 113 9.47 -7.12 -1.56
N ASN A 114 10.67 -7.00 -0.98
CA ASN A 114 11.56 -8.16 -0.81
C ASN A 114 10.92 -9.29 0.01
N ASN A 115 10.07 -8.94 0.97
CA ASN A 115 9.37 -9.87 1.85
C ASN A 115 7.95 -10.23 1.37
N GLY A 116 7.53 -9.76 0.19
CA GLY A 116 6.19 -10.03 -0.34
C GLY A 116 5.05 -9.27 0.36
N LEU A 117 5.36 -8.22 1.12
CA LEU A 117 4.38 -7.34 1.75
C LEU A 117 4.02 -6.17 0.83
N VAL A 118 2.73 -5.97 0.59
CA VAL A 118 2.23 -4.89 -0.26
C VAL A 118 1.87 -3.67 0.58
N GLY A 119 2.35 -2.50 0.14
CA GLY A 119 1.97 -1.20 0.69
C GLY A 119 1.11 -0.43 -0.30
N VAL A 120 -0.01 0.14 0.15
CA VAL A 120 -0.84 1.06 -0.64
C VAL A 120 -0.86 2.43 0.04
N GLU A 121 -0.44 3.47 -0.69
CA GLU A 121 -0.50 4.85 -0.21
C GLU A 121 -1.89 5.44 -0.42
N ALA A 122 -2.45 6.03 0.63
CA ALA A 122 -3.87 6.36 0.75
C ALA A 122 -4.08 7.56 1.68
N LYS A 123 -3.46 8.71 1.37
CA LYS A 123 -3.49 9.90 2.24
C LYS A 123 -4.89 10.35 2.67
N LYS A 124 -5.85 10.37 1.75
CA LYS A 124 -7.26 10.74 2.04
C LYS A 124 -7.89 9.79 3.07
N LEU A 125 -7.59 8.49 3.00
CA LEU A 125 -8.06 7.52 3.99
C LEU A 125 -7.50 7.81 5.37
N THR A 126 -6.19 8.01 5.48
CA THR A 126 -5.54 8.27 6.78
C THR A 126 -6.08 9.55 7.42
N GLN A 127 -6.25 10.62 6.64
CA GLN A 127 -6.85 11.86 7.12
C GLN A 127 -8.28 11.65 7.61
N ARG A 128 -9.10 10.94 6.82
CA ARG A 128 -10.49 10.65 7.15
C ARG A 128 -10.62 9.81 8.42
N LEU A 129 -9.81 8.76 8.58
CA LEU A 129 -9.75 7.93 9.79
C LEU A 129 -9.39 8.77 11.02
N ARG A 130 -8.36 9.62 10.91
CA ARG A 130 -7.95 10.52 12.00
C ARG A 130 -9.06 11.47 12.38
N GLU A 131 -9.72 12.10 11.41
CA GLU A 131 -10.84 13.01 11.67
C GLU A 131 -12.00 12.31 12.37
N THR A 132 -12.38 11.11 11.91
CA THR A 132 -13.49 10.36 12.50
C THR A 132 -13.18 9.90 13.93
N PHE A 133 -11.96 9.43 14.19
CA PHE A 133 -11.60 8.84 15.48
C PHE A 133 -10.85 9.80 16.43
N LYS A 134 -10.73 11.08 16.06
CA LYS A 134 -10.03 12.13 16.83
C LYS A 134 -10.53 12.27 18.27
N ALA A 135 -11.84 12.16 18.47
CA ALA A 135 -12.50 12.40 19.76
C ALA A 135 -12.33 11.25 20.78
N GLU A 136 -11.92 10.07 20.31
CA GLU A 136 -11.73 8.88 21.15
C GLU A 136 -10.25 8.64 21.49
N ALA A 137 -9.38 9.61 21.19
CA ALA A 137 -7.95 9.58 21.45
C ALA A 137 -7.57 9.96 22.90
N ASP A 138 -8.55 10.35 23.74
CA ASP A 138 -8.34 10.66 25.17
C ASP A 138 -8.18 9.40 26.05
N GLY A 139 -8.13 8.21 25.44
CA GLY A 139 -7.75 6.95 26.06
C GLY A 139 -6.89 6.14 25.11
N ALA A 140 -5.83 5.52 25.63
CA ALA A 140 -4.74 4.86 24.92
C ALA A 140 -5.14 3.63 24.07
N ILE A 141 -6.04 3.78 23.10
CA ILE A 141 -6.36 2.75 22.11
C ILE A 141 -5.32 2.84 21.00
N LEU A 142 -4.24 2.04 21.13
CA LEU A 142 -3.15 1.97 20.16
C LEU A 142 -3.60 1.41 18.80
N THR A 143 -4.60 0.53 18.79
CA THR A 143 -5.11 -0.12 17.58
C THR A 143 -6.59 -0.44 17.74
N ARG A 144 -7.39 -0.15 16.72
CA ARG A 144 -8.84 -0.35 16.74
C ARG A 144 -9.37 -1.02 15.47
N ARG A 145 -10.39 -1.86 15.64
CA ARG A 145 -11.25 -2.31 14.55
C ARG A 145 -12.26 -1.21 14.26
N THR A 146 -12.29 -0.71 13.04
CA THR A 146 -13.14 0.45 12.69
C THR A 146 -14.53 0.03 12.22
N GLY A 147 -14.73 -1.25 11.87
CA GLY A 147 -15.90 -1.71 11.12
C GLY A 147 -15.94 -1.20 9.66
N TRP A 148 -14.93 -0.44 9.21
CA TRP A 148 -14.86 0.05 7.84
C TRP A 148 -14.31 -1.03 6.94
N ARG A 149 -14.82 -1.09 5.71
CA ARG A 149 -14.35 -2.03 4.70
C ARG A 149 -13.49 -1.32 3.69
N PHE A 150 -12.34 -1.90 3.41
CA PHE A 150 -11.41 -1.47 2.36
C PHE A 150 -11.44 -2.49 1.22
N VAL A 151 -11.52 -2.01 -0.01
CA VAL A 151 -11.44 -2.81 -1.23
C VAL A 151 -10.44 -2.15 -2.17
N TRP A 152 -9.36 -2.83 -2.48
CA TRP A 152 -8.41 -2.41 -3.50
C TRP A 152 -8.62 -3.23 -4.77
N ASP A 153 -9.00 -2.54 -5.84
CA ASP A 153 -9.00 -3.05 -7.20
C ASP A 153 -7.60 -2.85 -7.78
N VAL A 154 -6.85 -3.95 -7.85
CA VAL A 154 -5.44 -3.95 -8.29
C VAL A 154 -5.35 -3.55 -9.75
N ARG A 155 -6.28 -4.05 -10.57
CA ARG A 155 -6.31 -3.83 -12.01
C ARG A 155 -6.57 -2.36 -12.35
N ARG A 156 -7.47 -1.71 -11.61
CA ARG A 156 -7.83 -0.30 -11.83
C ARG A 156 -7.03 0.68 -10.98
N SER A 157 -6.11 0.19 -10.15
CA SER A 157 -5.35 0.99 -9.19
C SER A 157 -6.27 1.91 -8.37
N LYS A 158 -7.38 1.34 -7.88
CA LYS A 158 -8.44 2.09 -7.19
C LYS A 158 -8.76 1.47 -5.84
N ALA A 159 -8.69 2.28 -4.78
CA ALA A 159 -9.16 1.90 -3.46
C ALA A 159 -10.57 2.45 -3.24
N THR A 160 -11.45 1.61 -2.71
CA THR A 160 -12.82 1.94 -2.31
C THR A 160 -12.96 1.66 -0.81
N VAL A 161 -13.53 2.61 -0.10
CA VAL A 161 -13.71 2.58 1.35
C VAL A 161 -15.18 2.73 1.65
N THR A 162 -15.73 1.83 2.47
CA THR A 162 -17.08 1.90 3.02
C THR A 162 -16.98 2.10 4.52
N GLU A 163 -17.49 3.24 5.01
CA GLU A 163 -17.46 3.61 6.42
C GLU A 163 -18.55 2.88 7.21
N GLY A 164 -18.19 1.84 7.97
CA GLY A 164 -19.12 1.15 8.88
C GLY A 164 -20.41 0.63 8.23
N GLU A 165 -21.39 0.26 9.07
CA GLU A 165 -22.72 -0.12 8.60
C GLU A 165 -23.54 1.13 8.25
N GLY A 166 -23.92 1.27 6.98
CA GLY A 166 -24.75 2.38 6.49
C GLY A 166 -24.03 3.73 6.30
N GLY A 167 -22.71 3.79 6.48
CA GLY A 167 -21.96 5.03 6.25
C GLY A 167 -21.55 5.23 4.79
N GLN A 168 -20.77 6.30 4.57
CA GLN A 168 -20.42 6.75 3.24
C GLN A 168 -19.49 5.74 2.54
N THR A 169 -19.72 5.52 1.25
CA THR A 169 -18.75 4.85 0.38
C THR A 169 -18.10 5.86 -0.55
N TRP A 170 -16.78 5.84 -0.61
CA TRP A 170 -16.00 6.70 -1.49
C TRP A 170 -14.78 5.96 -2.02
N SER A 171 -14.21 6.46 -3.10
CA SER A 171 -13.03 5.87 -3.73
C SER A 171 -11.94 6.91 -3.97
N GLN A 172 -10.72 6.42 -4.17
CA GLN A 172 -9.54 7.19 -4.54
C GLN A 172 -8.65 6.36 -5.47
N LYS A 173 -7.93 7.03 -6.36
CA LYS A 173 -6.82 6.42 -7.10
C LYS A 173 -5.67 6.14 -6.13
N VAL A 174 -5.01 5.00 -6.33
CA VAL A 174 -3.82 4.58 -5.58
C VAL A 174 -2.71 4.17 -6.55
N GLY A 175 -1.53 3.87 -6.03
CA GLY A 175 -0.40 3.42 -6.85
C GLY A 175 -0.69 2.13 -7.60
N GLU A 176 -0.11 2.00 -8.80
CA GLU A 176 -0.19 0.78 -9.60
C GLU A 176 0.65 -0.34 -8.99
N LEU A 177 0.29 -1.59 -9.26
CA LEU A 177 1.06 -2.77 -8.86
C LEU A 177 1.61 -3.48 -10.11
N PRO A 178 2.83 -3.15 -10.57
CA PRO A 178 3.39 -3.72 -11.79
C PRO A 178 3.56 -5.25 -11.72
N LEU A 179 3.49 -5.92 -12.88
CA LEU A 179 3.58 -7.39 -13.00
C LEU A 179 4.83 -7.98 -12.32
N ASN A 180 5.99 -7.33 -12.44
CA ASN A 180 7.22 -7.79 -11.80
C ASN A 180 7.13 -7.79 -10.27
N VAL A 181 6.33 -6.88 -9.69
CA VAL A 181 6.07 -6.82 -8.25
C VAL A 181 5.04 -7.89 -7.87
N GLN A 182 3.98 -8.07 -8.67
CA GLN A 182 3.01 -9.16 -8.50
C GLN A 182 3.69 -10.54 -8.46
N GLU A 183 4.66 -10.81 -9.36
CA GLU A 183 5.44 -12.05 -9.37
C GLU A 183 6.23 -12.26 -8.07
N ILE A 184 6.84 -11.20 -7.53
CA ILE A 184 7.61 -11.27 -6.27
C ILE A 184 6.69 -11.64 -5.12
N ILE A 185 5.53 -10.99 -5.04
CA ILE A 185 4.52 -11.23 -4.01
C ILE A 185 3.94 -12.65 -4.14
N ALA A 186 3.60 -13.08 -5.36
CA ALA A 186 3.08 -14.42 -5.62
C ALA A 186 4.06 -15.53 -5.21
N CYS A 187 5.37 -15.27 -5.31
CA CYS A 187 6.40 -16.20 -4.83
C CYS A 187 6.66 -16.10 -3.32
N GLY A 188 6.00 -15.18 -2.60
CA GLY A 188 6.21 -14.94 -1.18
C GLY A 188 7.55 -14.26 -0.86
N GLY A 189 8.06 -13.44 -1.77
CA GLY A 189 9.30 -12.67 -1.61
C GLY A 189 10.29 -12.83 -2.76
N LEU A 190 11.27 -11.93 -2.81
CA LEU A 190 12.23 -11.84 -3.91
C LEU A 190 13.17 -13.06 -3.95
N GLU A 191 13.63 -13.51 -2.79
CA GLU A 191 14.51 -14.68 -2.70
C GLU A 191 13.83 -15.94 -3.26
N LYS A 192 12.59 -16.20 -2.85
CA LYS A 192 11.81 -17.34 -3.35
C LYS A 192 11.55 -17.23 -4.85
N ARG A 193 11.30 -16.03 -5.38
CA ARG A 193 11.19 -15.80 -6.84
C ARG A 193 12.49 -16.15 -7.57
N VAL A 194 13.65 -15.76 -7.02
CA VAL A 194 14.96 -16.09 -7.61
C VAL A 194 15.20 -17.60 -7.56
N MET A 195 14.93 -18.27 -6.43
CA MET A 195 15.03 -19.73 -6.32
C MET A 195 14.12 -20.45 -7.31
N HIS A 196 12.88 -19.98 -7.48
CA HIS A 196 11.94 -20.53 -8.46
C HIS A 196 12.45 -20.39 -9.89
N LYS A 197 13.02 -19.24 -10.25
CA LYS A 197 13.62 -19.01 -11.59
C LYS A 197 14.87 -19.83 -11.87
N ILE A 198 15.64 -20.16 -10.85
CA ILE A 198 16.86 -20.99 -10.99
C ILE A 198 16.49 -22.49 -11.06
N SER A 199 15.39 -22.88 -10.43
CA SER A 199 14.93 -24.29 -10.37
C SER A 199 14.01 -24.68 -11.55
N ALA A 200 13.62 -23.71 -12.39
CA ALA A 200 12.81 -23.90 -13.59
C ALA A 200 13.71 -23.95 -14.84
#